data_AF-A0A528K3Z1-F1
#
_entry.id   AF-A0A528K3Z1-F1
#
_cell.length_a   1.000
_cell.length_b   1.000
_cell.length_c   1.000
_cell.angle_alpha   90.00
_cell.angle_beta   90.00
_cell.angle_gamma   90.00
#
_symmetry.space_group_name_H-M   'P 1'
#
loop_
_entity.id
_entity.type
_entity.pdbx_description
1 polymer ?
#
loop_
_entity_poly.entity_id
_entity_poly.type
_entity_poly.pdbx_seq_one_letter_code
_entity_poly.pdbx_strand_id
1 'polypeptide(L)' 'MTRQFVFSSESVGAGHPDKMADNISDAILDAVLRTDPKARVACEVLVKTGMVVVAGEIT' A
#
# COMPACT_ATOMS: atom_id res chain seq x y z
N MET A 1 -20.84 -23.92 27.83
CA MET A 1 -21.21 -24.16 26.42
C MET A 1 -20.41 -23.22 25.55
N THR A 2 -19.55 -23.74 24.67
CA THR A 2 -18.82 -22.94 23.68
C THR A 2 -19.78 -22.50 22.58
N ARG A 3 -19.81 -21.21 22.25
CA ARG A 3 -20.58 -20.69 21.10
C ARG A 3 -19.94 -21.22 19.81
N GLN A 4 -20.72 -21.91 18.98
CA GLN A 4 -20.33 -22.13 17.58
C GLN A 4 -20.53 -20.83 16.80
N PHE A 5 -19.50 -20.39 16.07
CA PHE A 5 -19.59 -19.30 15.12
C PHE A 5 -18.79 -19.65 13.86
N VAL A 6 -19.22 -19.15 12.72
CA VAL A 6 -18.53 -19.28 11.43
C VAL A 6 -17.78 -17.98 11.17
N PHE A 7 -16.51 -18.09 10.77
CA PHE A 7 -15.65 -16.96 10.40
C PHE A 7 -14.94 -17.27 9.09
N SER A 8 -14.81 -16.27 8.23
CA SER A 8 -14.06 -16.37 6.98
C SER A 8 -13.26 -15.10 6.77
N SER A 9 -12.06 -15.27 6.21
CA SER A 9 -11.13 -14.20 5.85
C SER A 9 -10.47 -14.58 4.53
N GLU A 10 -9.97 -13.58 3.81
CA GLU A 10 -9.25 -13.74 2.56
C GLU A 10 -7.94 -12.94 2.57
N SER A 11 -7.09 -13.24 1.60
CA SER A 11 -5.84 -12.53 1.35
C SER A 11 -5.56 -12.57 -0.15
N VAL A 12 -4.79 -11.60 -0.64
CA VAL A 12 -4.42 -11.48 -2.04
C VAL A 12 -2.89 -11.43 -2.16
N GLY A 13 -2.37 -11.98 -3.26
CA GLY A 13 -0.93 -12.00 -3.50
C GLY A 13 -0.38 -10.62 -3.87
N ALA A 14 0.95 -10.50 -3.88
CA ALA A 14 1.65 -9.25 -4.22
C ALA A 14 1.35 -8.74 -5.65
N GLY A 15 0.90 -9.61 -6.55
CA GLY A 15 0.49 -9.25 -7.92
C GLY A 15 -0.95 -8.74 -8.04
N HIS A 16 -1.73 -8.71 -6.96
CA HIS A 16 -3.03 -8.05 -6.96
C HIS A 16 -2.83 -6.54 -7.18
N PRO A 17 -3.59 -5.87 -8.06
CA PRO A 17 -3.39 -4.45 -8.37
C PRO A 17 -3.35 -3.56 -7.14
N ASP A 18 -4.23 -3.80 -6.17
CA ASP A 18 -4.23 -3.04 -4.91
C ASP A 18 -2.95 -3.26 -4.11
N LYS A 19 -2.45 -4.51 -4.03
CA LYS A 19 -1.16 -4.78 -3.35
C LYS A 19 0.04 -4.26 -4.13
N MET A 20 -0.05 -4.16 -5.45
CA MET A 20 0.97 -3.49 -6.26
C MET A 20 0.96 -1.98 -5.97
N ALA A 21 -0.20 -1.34 -5.84
CA ALA A 21 -0.28 0.06 -5.42
C ALA A 21 0.36 0.27 -4.04
N ASP A 22 -0.04 -0.53 -3.04
CA ASP A 22 0.50 -0.51 -1.67
C ASP A 22 2.03 -0.63 -1.67
N ASN A 23 2.56 -1.61 -2.41
CA ASN A 23 4.01 -1.83 -2.48
C ASN A 23 4.76 -0.68 -3.14
N ILE A 24 4.16 -0.02 -4.15
CA ILE A 24 4.77 1.14 -4.80
C ILE A 24 4.76 2.35 -3.85
N SER A 25 3.65 2.61 -3.15
CA SER A 25 3.56 3.71 -2.17
C SER A 25 4.55 3.51 -1.03
N ASP A 26 4.67 2.29 -0.49
CA ASP A 26 5.60 1.98 0.60
C ASP A 26 7.06 2.07 0.14
N ALA A 27 7.37 1.66 -1.09
CA ALA A 27 8.72 1.80 -1.64
C ALA A 27 9.14 3.28 -1.77
N ILE A 28 8.21 4.18 -2.09
CA ILE A 28 8.45 5.62 -2.12
C ILE A 28 8.67 6.14 -0.69
N LEU A 29 7.82 5.76 0.26
CA LEU A 29 7.99 6.08 1.69
C LEU A 29 9.37 5.66 2.21
N ASP A 30 9.77 4.41 1.97
CA ASP A 30 11.07 3.87 2.39
C ASP A 30 12.24 4.65 1.78
N ALA A 31 12.13 5.06 0.52
CA ALA A 31 13.15 5.86 -0.14
C ALA A 31 13.29 7.26 0.47
N VAL A 32 12.16 7.89 0.81
CA VAL A 32 12.13 9.20 1.46
C VAL A 32 12.68 9.10 2.88
N LEU A 33 12.18 8.17 3.70
CA LEU A 33 12.59 8.00 5.10
C LEU A 33 14.06 7.60 5.26
N ARG A 34 14.63 6.90 4.27
CA ARG A 34 16.07 6.61 4.24
C ARG A 34 16.92 7.89 4.15
N THR A 35 16.39 8.96 3.55
CA THR A 35 17.08 10.25 3.39
C THR A 35 16.72 11.21 4.53
N ASP A 36 15.44 11.31 4.87
CA ASP A 36 14.94 12.12 5.97
C ASP A 36 13.95 11.31 6.84
N PRO A 37 14.40 10.79 8.00
CA PRO A 37 13.55 10.04 8.92
C PRO A 37 12.38 10.84 9.52
N LYS A 38 12.35 12.17 9.37
CA LYS A 38 11.28 13.05 9.87
C LYS A 38 10.33 13.52 8.77
N ALA A 39 10.57 13.14 7.52
CA ALA A 39 9.72 13.51 6.40
C ALA A 39 8.28 13.04 6.63
N ARG A 40 7.33 13.82 6.12
CA ARG A 40 5.92 13.45 6.11
C ARG A 40 5.52 13.08 4.69
N VAL A 41 4.99 11.87 4.53
CA VAL A 41 4.66 11.29 3.22
C VAL A 41 3.23 10.79 3.27
N ALA A 42 2.39 11.33 2.39
CA ALA A 42 1.07 10.81 2.06
C ALA A 42 1.08 10.48 0.56
N CYS A 43 1.56 9.28 0.21
CA CYS A 43 1.74 8.86 -1.18
C CYS A 43 0.64 7.87 -1.58
N GLU A 44 -0.19 8.27 -2.55
CA GLU A 44 -1.28 7.47 -3.09
C GLU A 44 -0.93 6.97 -4.50
N VAL A 45 -1.26 5.71 -4.80
CA VAL A 45 -0.93 5.09 -6.08
C VAL A 45 -2.18 4.48 -6.72
N LEU A 46 -2.44 4.85 -7.97
CA LEU A 46 -3.43 4.17 -8.82
C LEU A 46 -2.72 3.38 -9.92
N VAL A 47 -3.07 2.10 -10.06
CA VAL A 47 -2.52 1.20 -11.08
C VAL A 47 -3.61 0.74 -12.04
N LYS A 48 -3.34 0.87 -13.35
CA LYS A 48 -4.19 0.30 -14.40
C LYS A 48 -3.36 -0.09 -15.62
N THR A 49 -4.01 -0.57 -16.67
CA THR A 49 -3.39 -1.04 -17.91
C THR A 49 -2.40 -0.01 -18.46
N GLY A 50 -1.12 -0.34 -18.41
CA GLY A 50 -0.04 0.50 -18.95
C GLY A 50 0.19 1.81 -18.20
N MET A 51 -0.38 2.00 -17.00
CA MET A 51 -0.29 3.26 -16.28
C MET A 51 -0.17 3.07 -14.78
N VAL A 52 0.73 3.86 -14.18
CA VAL A 52 0.85 4.07 -12.74
C VAL A 52 0.74 5.58 -12.50
N VAL A 53 -0.22 6.00 -11.68
CA VAL A 53 -0.35 7.39 -11.24
C VAL A 53 0.10 7.46 -9.79
N VAL A 54 1.10 8.28 -9.52
CA VAL A 54 1.58 8.58 -8.17
C VAL A 54 1.14 10.00 -7.82
N ALA A 55 0.44 10.16 -6.70
CA ALA A 55 -0.11 11.43 -6.24
C ALA A 55 0.01 11.59 -4.73
N GLY A 56 -0.25 12.79 -4.22
CA GLY A 56 -0.26 13.12 -2.80
C GLY A 56 0.84 14.12 -2.41
N GLU A 57 1.24 14.11 -1.14
CA GLU A 57 2.10 15.12 -0.54
C GLU A 57 3.36 14.54 0.12
N ILE A 58 4.50 15.21 -0.09
CA ILE A 58 5.78 14.93 0.58
C ILE A 58 6.34 16.25 1.10
N THR A 59 6.63 16.34 2.41
CA THR A 59 7.23 17.53 3.06
C THR A 59 8.37 17.18 3.99
#